data_AF-A0A8T1W6K7-F1
#
_entry.id   AF-A0A8T1W6K7-F1
#
_cell.length_a   1.000
_cell.length_b   1.000
_cell.length_c   1.000
_cell.angle_alpha   90.00
_cell.angle_beta   90.00
_cell.angle_gamma   90.00
#
_symmetry.space_group_name_H-M   'P 1'
#
loop_
_entity.id
_entity.type
_entity.pdbx_description
1 polymer ?
#
loop_
_entity_poly.entity_id
_entity_poly.type
_entity_poly.pdbx_seq_one_letter_code
_entity_poly.pdbx_strand_id
1 'polypeptide(L)'
;MLGTIDIYEGQEPADVVYQFAEQHGLAPGDRDELLSGMCDSPKVKADTSKDSGEDDEVEALVCSRYAPVVFRVPVAAQNGSQLGILEVLANEEPADAVARFGNKYELGVQEKHSIVMGVCKASGLECTREVGILYEGIYTLPDGRRERLPFYDGQDSTDVIYEYGLMRNLTLRERQKFLVEVCNEPRGRPNCTRAEAMLLNIPVWESADTKLGDVKILEGQEPVDVVYAFMEKHDLFQTAPLNTTLLEVVCNSTRVECNRMQPRRTLFSVQATYAGLSHTLEYVRPESDWTCEKEPHGGQRCIHYVEILAHKFCERHMYEWAGCEARILEALRNQLEMYEIGMWRAKDMYAKLGLVKTASREQIDAAYNTLVKRFNNETEPYKYDKLKEAYRVLSDPEEKYYYDLPCVKLFGCLCGKRQKDGGITFTPD
;
A
#
# COMPACT_ATOMS: atom_id res chain seq x y z
N MET A 1 -4.59 11.10 55.34
CA MET A 1 -3.47 10.24 54.92
C MET A 1 -4.05 8.85 54.73
N LEU A 2 -4.07 8.33 53.49
CA LEU A 2 -4.76 7.06 53.17
C LEU A 2 -3.89 5.82 53.44
N GLY A 3 -2.56 5.98 53.49
CA GLY A 3 -1.61 4.91 53.76
C GLY A 3 -0.27 5.20 53.08
N THR A 4 0.63 4.23 53.09
CA THR A 4 1.86 4.19 52.29
C THR A 4 1.72 3.14 51.19
N ILE A 5 2.31 3.38 50.02
CA ILE A 5 2.36 2.43 48.92
C ILE A 5 3.79 1.90 48.84
N ASP A 6 3.95 0.62 49.13
CA ASP A 6 5.24 -0.07 49.08
C ASP A 6 5.29 -0.92 47.80
N ILE A 7 6.20 -0.59 46.87
CA ILE A 7 6.43 -1.36 45.64
C ILE A 7 7.76 -2.10 45.79
N TYR A 8 7.71 -3.42 45.70
CA TYR A 8 8.89 -4.28 45.80
C TYR A 8 9.48 -4.58 44.42
N GLU A 9 10.76 -4.96 44.39
CA GLU A 9 11.45 -5.34 43.16
C GLU A 9 10.69 -6.44 42.40
N GLY A 10 10.52 -6.25 41.09
CA GLY A 10 9.78 -7.18 40.21
C GLY A 10 8.26 -7.03 40.23
N GLN A 11 7.69 -6.16 41.07
CA GLN A 11 6.26 -5.83 41.01
C GLN A 11 6.01 -4.77 39.94
N GLU A 12 4.89 -4.91 39.23
CA GLU A 12 4.41 -3.84 38.36
C GLU A 12 3.73 -2.74 39.19
N PRO A 13 4.21 -1.48 39.14
CA PRO A 13 3.60 -0.37 39.84
C PRO A 13 2.09 -0.21 39.59
N ALA A 14 1.64 -0.42 38.35
CA ALA A 14 0.22 -0.35 38.02
C ALA A 14 -0.65 -1.34 38.80
N ASP A 15 -0.16 -2.56 39.04
CA ASP A 15 -0.91 -3.56 39.83
C ASP A 15 -1.01 -3.14 41.30
N VAL A 16 0.09 -2.64 41.87
CA VAL A 16 0.16 -2.21 43.28
C VAL A 16 -0.72 -0.97 43.54
N VAL A 17 -0.65 0.03 42.65
CA VAL A 17 -1.47 1.25 42.75
C VAL A 17 -2.96 0.94 42.64
N TYR A 18 -3.35 0.02 41.76
CA TYR A 18 -4.74 -0.39 41.64
C TYR A 18 -5.23 -1.16 42.86
N GLN A 19 -4.41 -2.05 43.41
CA GLN A 19 -4.78 -2.77 44.64
C GLN A 19 -4.96 -1.79 45.81
N PHE A 20 -4.08 -0.80 45.95
CA PHE A 20 -4.23 0.28 46.93
C PHE A 20 -5.50 1.10 46.68
N ALA A 21 -5.78 1.44 45.42
CA ALA A 21 -6.97 2.19 45.04
C ALA A 21 -8.27 1.47 45.40
N GLU A 22 -8.37 0.16 45.14
CA GLU A 22 -9.54 -0.63 45.53
C GLU A 22 -9.68 -0.73 47.06
N GLN A 23 -8.58 -0.98 47.78
CA GLN A 23 -8.61 -1.09 49.25
C GLN A 23 -9.11 0.19 49.93
N HIS A 24 -8.81 1.35 49.34
CA HIS A 24 -9.15 2.65 49.90
C HIS A 24 -10.31 3.35 49.21
N GLY A 25 -10.98 2.69 48.24
CA GLY A 25 -12.13 3.24 47.52
C GLY A 25 -11.82 4.52 46.73
N LEU A 26 -10.60 4.62 46.18
CA LEU A 26 -10.17 5.76 45.37
C LEU A 26 -10.96 5.82 44.05
N ALA A 27 -11.31 7.03 43.62
CA ALA A 27 -11.96 7.21 42.33
C ALA A 27 -10.98 6.89 41.18
N PRO A 28 -11.47 6.45 40.01
CA PRO A 28 -10.61 6.11 38.88
C PRO A 28 -9.64 7.22 38.47
N GLY A 29 -10.10 8.49 38.49
CA GLY A 29 -9.26 9.64 38.17
C GLY A 29 -8.10 9.85 39.16
N ASP A 30 -8.37 9.74 40.47
CA ASP A 30 -7.37 9.90 41.52
C ASP A 30 -6.30 8.78 41.46
N ARG A 31 -6.74 7.57 41.12
CA ARG A 31 -5.85 6.43 40.89
C ARG A 31 -4.93 6.65 39.68
N ASP A 32 -5.46 7.16 38.58
CA ASP A 32 -4.68 7.38 37.36
C ASP A 32 -3.66 8.52 37.57
N GLU A 33 -4.01 9.55 38.33
CA GLU A 33 -3.10 10.63 38.74
C GLU A 33 -2.01 10.14 39.70
N LEU A 34 -2.35 9.23 40.62
CA LEU A 34 -1.39 8.57 41.50
C LEU A 34 -0.39 7.71 40.70
N LEU A 35 -0.88 6.92 39.74
CA LEU A 35 -0.01 6.09 38.91
C LEU A 35 0.89 6.95 38.02
N SER A 36 0.35 7.98 37.36
CA SER A 36 1.16 8.88 36.52
C SER A 36 2.21 9.63 37.34
N GLY A 37 1.87 10.12 38.54
CA GLY A 37 2.83 10.76 39.44
C GLY A 37 4.02 9.85 39.80
N MET A 38 3.79 8.55 39.96
CA MET A 38 4.84 7.57 40.26
C MET A 38 5.64 7.19 39.01
N CYS A 39 4.99 7.05 37.86
CA CYS A 39 5.60 6.55 36.62
C CYS A 39 6.27 7.64 35.75
N ASP A 40 5.80 8.88 35.82
CA ASP A 40 6.30 10.02 35.02
C ASP A 40 7.33 10.88 35.77
N SER A 41 7.72 10.47 36.98
CA SER A 41 8.70 11.20 37.79
C SER A 41 10.01 11.37 37.02
N PRO A 42 10.42 12.60 36.67
CA PRO A 42 11.67 12.82 35.95
C PRO A 42 12.83 12.38 36.83
N LYS A 43 13.86 11.78 36.21
CA LYS A 43 15.16 11.54 36.85
C LYS A 43 15.57 12.81 37.58
N VAL A 44 15.45 12.83 38.90
CA VAL A 44 15.97 13.93 39.71
C VAL A 44 17.46 13.91 39.45
N LYS A 45 17.96 14.85 38.64
CA LYS A 45 19.39 15.13 38.61
C LYS A 45 19.70 15.58 40.02
N ALA A 46 20.33 14.70 40.79
CA ALA A 46 20.87 15.04 42.09
C ALA A 46 21.68 16.33 41.92
N ASP A 47 21.21 17.37 42.59
CA ASP A 47 21.84 18.68 42.61
C ASP A 47 23.26 18.47 43.14
N THR A 48 24.25 18.81 42.32
CA THR A 48 25.67 18.68 42.67
C THR A 48 26.03 19.66 43.77
N SER A 49 25.70 19.32 45.01
CA SER A 49 26.37 19.88 46.18
C SER A 49 26.33 18.92 47.36
N LYS A 50 27.52 18.36 47.64
CA LYS A 50 28.06 17.83 48.91
C LYS A 50 28.32 16.32 48.95
N ASP A 51 29.55 15.99 48.60
CA ASP A 51 30.55 15.34 49.49
C ASP A 51 30.00 14.59 50.72
N SER A 52 29.50 13.38 50.49
CA SER A 52 29.56 12.26 51.43
C SER A 52 29.23 10.98 50.67
N GLY A 53 30.16 10.03 50.64
CA GLY A 53 30.07 8.80 49.84
C GLY A 53 28.98 7.85 50.27
N GLU A 54 28.11 7.53 49.32
CA GLU A 54 27.60 6.21 48.91
C GLU A 54 26.70 6.54 47.70
N ASP A 55 27.13 6.09 46.51
CA ASP A 55 26.40 6.33 45.26
C ASP A 55 25.14 5.44 45.23
N ASP A 56 24.12 5.80 46.01
CA ASP A 56 22.77 5.27 45.83
C ASP A 56 22.14 5.95 44.61
N GLU A 57 22.46 5.44 43.41
CA GLU A 57 21.67 5.70 42.22
C GLU A 57 20.23 5.25 42.49
N VAL A 58 19.34 6.19 42.81
CA VAL A 58 17.91 5.89 42.93
C VAL A 58 17.41 5.50 41.53
N GLU A 59 17.33 4.20 41.27
CA GLU A 59 16.72 3.67 40.05
C GLU A 59 15.31 4.22 39.94
N ALA A 60 15.03 4.92 38.85
CA ALA A 60 13.70 5.43 38.57
C ALA A 60 12.74 4.24 38.42
N LEU A 61 11.62 4.30 39.13
CA LEU A 61 10.55 3.29 39.05
C LEU A 61 10.10 3.15 37.58
N VAL A 62 10.37 2.00 36.97
CA VAL A 62 9.98 1.73 35.58
C VAL A 62 8.59 1.10 35.57
N CYS A 63 7.60 1.84 35.12
CA CYS A 63 6.28 1.28 34.86
C CYS A 63 6.26 0.65 33.47
N SER A 64 5.97 -0.64 33.40
CA SER A 64 5.83 -1.33 32.11
C SER A 64 4.41 -1.24 31.56
N ARG A 65 3.41 -0.95 32.43
CA ARG A 65 1.99 -0.86 32.08
C ARG A 65 1.34 0.39 32.68
N TYR A 66 0.28 0.86 32.02
CA TYR A 66 -0.53 2.00 32.49
C TYR A 66 -1.77 1.56 33.27
N ALA A 67 -2.04 0.25 33.35
CA ALA A 67 -3.21 -0.35 33.99
C ALA A 67 -2.89 -1.79 34.41
N PRO A 68 -3.60 -2.35 35.40
CA PRO A 68 -3.36 -3.69 35.89
C PRO A 68 -3.97 -4.73 34.96
N VAL A 69 -3.52 -5.98 35.08
CA VAL A 69 -4.12 -7.10 34.35
C VAL A 69 -5.43 -7.51 35.04
N VAL A 70 -6.55 -7.43 34.33
CA VAL A 70 -7.87 -7.91 34.81
C VAL A 70 -8.22 -9.30 34.30
N PHE A 71 -7.59 -9.74 33.21
CA PHE A 71 -7.78 -11.08 32.67
C PHE A 71 -6.48 -11.62 32.04
N ARG A 72 -6.20 -12.90 32.26
CA ARG A 72 -5.05 -13.60 31.69
C ARG A 72 -5.45 -14.97 31.16
N VAL A 73 -4.96 -15.35 29.99
CA VAL A 73 -5.21 -16.67 29.42
C VAL A 73 -3.99 -17.15 28.62
N PRO A 74 -3.53 -18.40 28.81
CA PRO A 74 -2.51 -18.97 27.92
C PRO A 74 -3.11 -19.20 26.53
N VAL A 75 -2.39 -18.78 25.50
CA VAL A 75 -2.75 -18.99 24.10
C VAL A 75 -1.75 -19.95 23.47
N ALA A 76 -2.26 -20.95 22.75
CA ALA A 76 -1.49 -21.89 21.97
C ALA A 76 -1.78 -21.71 20.48
N ALA A 77 -0.78 -21.93 19.64
CA ALA A 77 -0.92 -21.99 18.20
C ALA A 77 -1.71 -23.24 17.79
N GLN A 78 -2.19 -23.26 16.55
CA GLN A 78 -2.94 -24.40 16.01
C GLN A 78 -2.16 -25.72 16.03
N ASN A 79 -0.82 -25.66 15.98
CA ASN A 79 0.06 -26.83 16.09
C ASN A 79 0.27 -27.31 17.53
N GLY A 80 -0.40 -26.71 18.52
CA GLY A 80 -0.31 -27.05 19.94
C GLY A 80 0.89 -26.41 20.67
N SER A 81 1.75 -25.66 19.98
CA SER A 81 2.84 -24.92 20.64
C SER A 81 2.29 -23.72 21.43
N GLN A 82 2.80 -23.50 22.63
CA GLN A 82 2.37 -22.38 23.46
C GLN A 82 2.95 -21.08 22.89
N LEU A 83 2.08 -20.14 22.51
CA LEU A 83 2.49 -18.83 21.99
C LEU A 83 2.87 -17.89 23.13
N GLY A 84 2.07 -17.87 24.19
CA GLY A 84 2.32 -17.03 25.35
C GLY A 84 1.10 -16.85 26.22
N ILE A 85 1.12 -15.84 27.09
CA ILE A 85 -0.01 -15.44 27.92
C ILE A 85 -0.57 -14.15 27.33
N LEU A 86 -1.86 -14.16 26.99
CA LEU A 86 -2.61 -12.97 26.65
C LEU A 86 -3.04 -12.29 27.95
N GLU A 87 -2.77 -11.00 28.05
CA GLU A 87 -3.13 -10.15 29.18
C GLU A 87 -4.05 -9.03 28.70
N VAL A 88 -5.21 -8.88 29.34
CA VAL A 88 -6.15 -7.77 29.13
C VAL A 88 -6.05 -6.84 30.32
N LEU A 89 -5.80 -5.56 30.05
CA LEU A 89 -5.65 -4.54 31.08
C LEU A 89 -7.01 -3.97 31.53
N ALA A 90 -7.07 -3.37 32.72
CA ALA A 90 -8.28 -2.68 33.17
C ALA A 90 -8.67 -1.56 32.19
N ASN A 91 -9.97 -1.47 31.88
CA ASN A 91 -10.55 -0.53 30.89
C ASN A 91 -10.06 -0.73 29.45
N GLU A 92 -9.28 -1.78 29.18
CA GLU A 92 -8.94 -2.19 27.82
C GLU A 92 -9.98 -3.18 27.32
N GLU A 93 -10.38 -3.02 26.05
CA GLU A 93 -11.28 -3.98 25.43
C GLU A 93 -10.50 -5.24 25.03
N PRO A 94 -11.04 -6.45 25.23
CA PRO A 94 -10.35 -7.69 24.87
C PRO A 94 -9.84 -7.73 23.42
N ALA A 95 -10.53 -7.09 22.48
CA ALA A 95 -10.09 -6.98 21.10
C ALA A 95 -8.73 -6.26 20.94
N ASP A 96 -8.44 -5.23 21.74
CA ASP A 96 -7.16 -4.49 21.70
C ASP A 96 -6.01 -5.34 22.22
N ALA A 97 -6.24 -6.01 23.34
CA ALA A 97 -5.28 -6.93 23.93
C ALA A 97 -4.93 -8.04 22.93
N VAL A 98 -5.93 -8.59 22.24
CA VAL A 98 -5.73 -9.64 21.22
C VAL A 98 -5.05 -9.09 19.98
N ALA A 99 -5.33 -7.88 19.53
CA ALA A 99 -4.62 -7.28 18.41
C ALA A 99 -3.13 -7.07 18.73
N ARG A 100 -2.81 -6.52 19.91
CA ARG A 100 -1.43 -6.37 20.40
C ARG A 100 -0.72 -7.73 20.49
N PHE A 101 -1.36 -8.72 21.12
CA PHE A 101 -0.81 -10.06 21.26
C PHE A 101 -0.62 -10.73 19.90
N GLY A 102 -1.63 -10.68 19.04
CA GLY A 102 -1.61 -11.30 17.72
C GLY A 102 -0.55 -10.67 16.81
N ASN A 103 -0.33 -9.37 16.87
CA ASN A 103 0.74 -8.71 16.11
C ASN A 103 2.13 -9.11 16.60
N LYS A 104 2.32 -9.29 17.92
CA LYS A 104 3.57 -9.77 18.49
C LYS A 104 3.95 -11.19 18.02
N TYR A 105 2.96 -12.03 17.74
CA TYR A 105 3.15 -13.42 17.30
C TYR A 105 2.73 -13.67 15.85
N GLU A 106 2.56 -12.61 15.05
CA GLU A 106 2.21 -12.68 13.61
C GLU A 106 0.96 -13.53 13.30
N LEU A 107 -0.04 -13.50 14.18
CA LEU A 107 -1.27 -14.28 14.03
C LEU A 107 -2.13 -13.76 12.87
N GLY A 108 -2.72 -14.69 12.13
CA GLY A 108 -3.67 -14.37 11.07
C GLY A 108 -4.99 -13.79 11.60
N VAL A 109 -5.74 -13.14 10.71
CA VAL A 109 -7.04 -12.50 11.03
C VAL A 109 -8.01 -13.48 11.70
N GLN A 110 -8.09 -14.71 11.19
CA GLN A 110 -9.00 -15.74 11.71
C GLN A 110 -8.57 -16.26 13.08
N GLU A 111 -7.27 -16.35 13.35
CA GLU A 111 -6.74 -16.74 14.65
C GLU A 111 -7.04 -15.68 15.69
N LYS A 112 -6.77 -14.40 15.38
CA LYS A 112 -7.11 -13.27 16.24
C LYS A 112 -8.61 -13.22 16.52
N HIS A 113 -9.46 -13.33 15.51
CA HIS A 113 -10.92 -13.35 15.69
C HIS A 113 -11.37 -14.49 16.61
N SER A 114 -10.83 -15.69 16.42
CA SER A 114 -11.13 -16.84 17.29
C SER A 114 -10.72 -16.59 18.75
N ILE A 115 -9.57 -15.96 18.98
CA ILE A 115 -9.10 -15.60 20.32
C ILE A 115 -10.00 -14.53 20.93
N VAL A 116 -10.38 -13.47 20.20
CA VAL A 116 -11.31 -12.44 20.69
C VAL A 116 -12.61 -13.09 21.17
N MET A 117 -13.22 -13.93 20.33
CA MET A 117 -14.47 -14.62 20.67
C MET A 117 -14.32 -15.51 21.93
N GLY A 118 -13.19 -16.22 22.04
CA GLY A 118 -12.88 -17.04 23.22
C GLY A 118 -12.72 -16.21 24.50
N VAL A 119 -11.98 -15.11 24.43
CA VAL A 119 -11.69 -14.22 25.56
C VAL A 119 -12.95 -13.50 26.02
N CYS A 120 -13.74 -12.96 25.09
CA CYS A 120 -15.00 -12.29 25.41
C CYS A 120 -15.97 -13.22 26.15
N LYS A 121 -16.03 -14.49 25.75
CA LYS A 121 -16.87 -15.50 26.41
C LYS A 121 -16.34 -15.92 27.77
N ALA A 122 -15.02 -16.03 27.94
CA ALA A 122 -14.40 -16.59 29.13
C ALA A 122 -14.13 -15.55 30.23
N SER A 123 -13.89 -14.30 29.86
CA SER A 123 -13.48 -13.23 30.79
C SER A 123 -14.63 -12.56 31.52
N GLY A 124 -15.83 -12.55 30.93
CA GLY A 124 -16.96 -11.76 31.43
C GLY A 124 -16.75 -10.24 31.29
N LEU A 125 -15.71 -9.81 30.56
CA LEU A 125 -15.45 -8.41 30.23
C LEU A 125 -16.39 -7.92 29.12
N GLU A 126 -16.63 -6.62 29.08
CA GLU A 126 -17.40 -6.00 28.00
C GLU A 126 -16.63 -6.11 26.67
N CYS A 127 -17.30 -6.69 25.67
CA CYS A 127 -16.81 -6.77 24.31
C CYS A 127 -17.84 -6.15 23.38
N THR A 128 -17.44 -5.07 22.72
CA THR A 128 -18.25 -4.30 21.79
C THR A 128 -17.85 -4.54 20.34
N ARG A 129 -16.62 -5.01 20.10
CA ARG A 129 -16.07 -5.24 18.76
C ARG A 129 -15.19 -6.49 18.67
N GLU A 130 -15.01 -6.92 17.43
CA GLU A 130 -14.24 -8.12 17.06
C GLU A 130 -12.80 -7.82 16.65
N VAL A 131 -12.47 -6.54 16.40
CA VAL A 131 -11.16 -6.10 15.90
C VAL A 131 -10.60 -5.04 16.84
N GLY A 132 -9.32 -5.23 17.23
CA GLY A 132 -8.59 -4.30 18.10
C GLY A 132 -8.28 -2.96 17.42
N ILE A 133 -8.13 -1.90 18.22
CA ILE A 133 -7.63 -0.58 17.84
C ILE A 133 -6.16 -0.60 18.19
N LEU A 134 -5.31 -0.42 17.19
CA LEU A 134 -3.86 -0.35 17.39
C LEU A 134 -3.41 1.06 17.77
N TYR A 135 -4.14 2.05 17.27
CA TYR A 135 -3.79 3.45 17.40
C TYR A 135 -5.03 4.34 17.27
N GLU A 136 -5.07 5.43 18.03
CA GLU A 136 -6.04 6.51 17.82
C GLU A 136 -5.28 7.75 17.36
N GLY A 137 -5.50 8.14 16.10
CA GLY A 137 -5.00 9.41 15.59
C GLY A 137 -5.89 10.55 16.07
N ILE A 138 -5.31 11.73 16.28
CA ILE A 138 -6.09 12.92 16.62
C ILE A 138 -5.99 13.92 15.48
N TYR A 139 -7.10 14.17 14.80
CA TYR A 139 -7.18 15.21 13.78
C TYR A 139 -7.73 16.51 14.40
N THR A 140 -7.11 17.65 14.08
CA THR A 140 -7.59 18.96 14.52
C THR A 140 -8.22 19.68 13.34
N LEU A 141 -9.52 19.91 13.41
CA LEU A 141 -10.28 20.62 12.39
C LEU A 141 -9.89 22.12 12.36
N PRO A 142 -10.18 22.85 11.26
CA PRO A 142 -9.87 24.27 11.15
C PRO A 142 -10.50 25.15 12.25
N ASP A 143 -11.59 24.70 12.86
CA ASP A 143 -12.27 25.38 13.98
C ASP A 143 -11.67 25.05 15.36
N GLY A 144 -10.58 24.27 15.40
CA GLY A 144 -9.88 23.85 16.61
C GLY A 144 -10.48 22.63 17.31
N ARG A 145 -11.60 22.07 16.81
CA ARG A 145 -12.14 20.82 17.36
C ARG A 145 -11.20 19.66 17.08
N ARG A 146 -10.99 18.82 18.09
CA ARG A 146 -10.16 17.61 18.00
C ARG A 146 -11.07 16.39 17.88
N GLU A 147 -10.88 15.61 16.82
CA GLU A 147 -11.58 14.34 16.60
C GLU A 147 -10.59 13.19 16.73
N ARG A 148 -11.04 12.10 17.36
CA ARG A 148 -10.26 10.85 17.43
C ARG A 148 -10.65 9.96 16.26
N LEU A 149 -9.65 9.41 15.60
CA LEU A 149 -9.81 8.46 14.50
C LEU A 149 -9.17 7.13 14.90
N PRO A 150 -9.96 6.08 15.18
CA PRO A 150 -9.42 4.77 15.50
C PRO A 150 -8.87 4.09 14.24
N PHE A 151 -7.68 3.50 14.37
CA PHE A 151 -7.04 2.64 13.37
C PHE A 151 -7.09 1.20 13.87
N TYR A 152 -7.91 0.41 13.21
CA TYR A 152 -8.12 -0.98 13.59
C TYR A 152 -7.02 -1.89 13.05
N ASP A 153 -6.80 -3.00 13.74
CA ASP A 153 -5.87 -4.04 13.35
C ASP A 153 -6.19 -4.59 11.95
N GLY A 154 -5.15 -4.72 11.13
CA GLY A 154 -5.25 -5.16 9.74
C GLY A 154 -5.72 -4.11 8.73
N GLN A 155 -6.12 -2.90 9.16
CA GLN A 155 -6.42 -1.80 8.23
C GLN A 155 -5.15 -1.10 7.78
N ASP A 156 -5.12 -0.60 6.54
CA ASP A 156 -4.09 0.33 6.10
C ASP A 156 -4.50 1.77 6.47
N SER A 157 -3.60 2.49 7.15
CA SER A 157 -3.86 3.85 7.64
C SER A 157 -4.24 4.82 6.52
N THR A 158 -3.74 4.61 5.31
CA THR A 158 -4.06 5.45 4.15
C THR A 158 -5.53 5.34 3.76
N ASP A 159 -6.13 4.15 3.84
CA ASP A 159 -7.55 3.96 3.52
C ASP A 159 -8.45 4.56 4.60
N VAL A 160 -8.08 4.39 5.87
CA VAL A 160 -8.81 4.97 7.00
C VAL A 160 -8.83 6.50 6.90
N ILE A 161 -7.69 7.10 6.59
CA ILE A 161 -7.57 8.56 6.41
C ILE A 161 -8.27 9.03 5.14
N TYR A 162 -8.27 8.23 4.07
CA TYR A 162 -9.01 8.54 2.86
C TYR A 162 -10.52 8.64 3.13
N GLU A 163 -11.11 7.61 3.73
CA GLU A 163 -12.55 7.58 4.04
C GLU A 163 -12.92 8.68 5.04
N TYR A 164 -12.11 8.89 6.08
CA TYR A 164 -12.29 10.02 7.00
C TYR A 164 -12.24 11.37 6.28
N GLY A 165 -11.28 11.52 5.38
CA GLY A 165 -11.10 12.73 4.59
C GLY A 165 -12.30 13.01 3.68
N LEU A 166 -12.87 11.99 3.03
CA LEU A 166 -14.11 12.15 2.27
C LEU A 166 -15.28 12.61 3.16
N MET A 167 -15.45 11.99 4.33
CA MET A 167 -16.51 12.36 5.28
C MET A 167 -16.38 13.78 5.84
N ARG A 168 -15.17 14.35 5.84
CA ARG A 168 -14.86 15.69 6.35
C ARG A 168 -14.51 16.69 5.25
N ASN A 169 -14.64 16.31 3.97
CA ASN A 169 -14.25 17.09 2.81
C ASN A 169 -12.81 17.62 2.90
N LEU A 170 -11.89 16.81 3.43
CA LEU A 170 -10.48 17.17 3.50
C LEU A 170 -9.86 17.17 2.09
N THR A 171 -9.02 18.16 1.85
CA THR A 171 -8.19 18.22 0.64
C THR A 171 -7.15 17.10 0.64
N LEU A 172 -6.61 16.80 -0.55
CA LEU A 172 -5.50 15.83 -0.68
C LEU A 172 -4.32 16.18 0.24
N ARG A 173 -3.96 17.46 0.33
CA ARG A 173 -2.82 17.91 1.15
C ARG A 173 -3.07 17.70 2.65
N GLU A 174 -4.28 17.96 3.13
CA GLU A 174 -4.66 17.70 4.53
C GLU A 174 -4.60 16.21 4.83
N ARG A 175 -5.12 15.35 3.93
CA ARG A 175 -5.03 13.90 4.08
C ARG A 175 -3.58 13.40 4.11
N GLN A 176 -2.73 13.90 3.21
CA GLN A 176 -1.32 13.52 3.15
C GLN A 176 -0.57 13.94 4.42
N LYS A 177 -0.80 15.16 4.90
CA LYS A 177 -0.17 15.64 6.13
C LYS A 177 -0.60 14.79 7.33
N PHE A 178 -1.89 14.49 7.45
CA PHE A 178 -2.38 13.64 8.53
C PHE A 178 -1.81 12.22 8.43
N LEU A 179 -1.70 11.67 7.22
CA LEU A 179 -1.07 10.37 7.00
C LEU A 179 0.39 10.35 7.45
N VAL A 180 1.16 11.38 7.10
CA VAL A 180 2.56 11.51 7.55
C VAL A 180 2.65 11.57 9.07
N GLU A 181 1.76 12.30 9.73
CA GLU A 181 1.72 12.38 11.20
C GLU A 181 1.40 11.02 11.85
N VAL A 182 0.42 10.29 11.30
CA VAL A 182 0.04 8.95 11.80
C VAL A 182 1.14 7.93 11.54
N CYS A 183 1.74 7.92 10.35
CA CYS A 183 2.71 6.90 9.96
C CYS A 183 4.11 7.12 10.54
N ASN A 184 4.42 8.32 11.01
CA ASN A 184 5.64 8.61 11.77
C ASN A 184 5.41 8.54 13.28
N GLU A 185 4.33 7.89 13.74
CA GLU A 185 4.13 7.60 15.16
C GLU A 185 5.34 6.80 15.70
N PRO A 186 5.98 7.23 16.81
CA PRO A 186 7.27 6.68 17.25
C PRO A 186 7.27 5.17 17.55
N ARG A 187 6.12 4.59 17.91
CA ARG A 187 5.98 3.17 18.20
C ARG A 187 5.59 2.36 16.96
N GLY A 188 5.38 3.00 15.80
CA GLY A 188 5.05 2.35 14.53
C GLY A 188 3.81 1.47 14.61
N ARG A 189 2.83 1.83 15.46
CA ARG A 189 1.62 1.02 15.68
C ARG A 189 0.68 0.98 14.47
N PRO A 190 0.43 2.09 13.76
CA PRO A 190 -0.43 2.08 12.58
C PRO A 190 0.23 1.35 11.43
N ASN A 191 -0.56 0.64 10.64
CA ASN A 191 -0.06 -0.07 9.46
C ASN A 191 -0.09 0.86 8.24
N CYS A 192 1.10 1.31 7.82
CA CYS A 192 1.27 2.23 6.71
C CYS A 192 2.06 1.56 5.58
N THR A 193 1.37 0.81 4.71
CA THR A 193 2.05 0.06 3.64
C THR A 193 2.25 0.86 2.36
N ARG A 194 1.43 1.90 2.15
CA ARG A 194 1.42 2.72 0.93
C ARG A 194 0.92 4.12 1.19
N ALA A 195 1.24 5.06 0.29
CA ALA A 195 0.79 6.44 0.39
C ALA A 195 -0.52 6.75 -0.36
N GLU A 196 -0.84 5.97 -1.40
CA GLU A 196 -2.06 6.15 -2.20
C GLU A 196 -3.18 5.25 -1.70
N ALA A 197 -4.38 5.79 -1.47
CA ALA A 197 -5.54 5.05 -0.96
C ALA A 197 -6.03 3.99 -1.95
N MET A 198 -6.53 2.84 -1.47
CA MET A 198 -7.11 1.81 -2.31
C MET A 198 -8.59 2.11 -2.49
N LEU A 199 -8.93 2.50 -3.71
CA LEU A 199 -10.29 2.90 -4.05
C LEU A 199 -11.18 1.68 -4.33
N LEU A 200 -10.59 0.65 -4.96
CA LEU A 200 -11.31 -0.55 -5.37
C LEU A 200 -10.39 -1.77 -5.27
N ASN A 201 -10.93 -2.87 -4.74
CA ASN A 201 -10.26 -4.16 -4.65
C ASN A 201 -11.23 -5.26 -5.06
N ILE A 202 -11.06 -5.82 -6.25
CA ILE A 202 -11.94 -6.85 -6.79
C ILE A 202 -11.17 -8.18 -6.90
N PRO A 203 -11.57 -9.21 -6.14
CA PRO A 203 -11.00 -10.53 -6.32
C PRO A 203 -11.53 -11.15 -7.61
N VAL A 204 -10.63 -11.56 -8.49
CA VAL A 204 -10.95 -12.22 -9.77
C VAL A 204 -10.65 -13.71 -9.66
N TRP A 205 -11.63 -14.52 -10.02
CA TRP A 205 -11.61 -15.96 -9.91
C TRP A 205 -11.70 -16.60 -11.30
N GLU A 206 -10.91 -17.64 -11.56
CA GLU A 206 -11.03 -18.49 -12.75
C GLU A 206 -12.14 -19.52 -12.58
N SER A 207 -12.27 -20.06 -11.36
CA SER A 207 -13.24 -21.07 -10.97
C SER A 207 -13.68 -20.83 -9.52
N ALA A 208 -14.61 -21.65 -9.01
CA ALA A 208 -15.10 -21.52 -7.62
C ALA A 208 -13.97 -21.59 -6.58
N ASP A 209 -12.90 -22.33 -6.86
CA ASP A 209 -11.81 -22.61 -5.92
C ASP A 209 -10.48 -21.97 -6.35
N THR A 210 -10.36 -21.49 -7.60
CA THR A 210 -9.12 -20.93 -8.14
C THR A 210 -9.20 -19.41 -8.28
N LYS A 211 -8.58 -18.69 -7.33
CA LYS A 211 -8.38 -17.24 -7.42
C LYS A 211 -7.25 -16.91 -8.39
N LEU A 212 -7.53 -16.08 -9.40
CA LEU A 212 -6.50 -15.58 -10.32
C LEU A 212 -5.66 -14.47 -9.68
N GLY A 213 -6.32 -13.55 -8.98
CA GLY A 213 -5.67 -12.43 -8.33
C GLY A 213 -6.66 -11.38 -7.89
N ASP A 214 -6.15 -10.20 -7.56
CA ASP A 214 -6.95 -9.03 -7.16
C ASP A 214 -6.67 -7.87 -8.11
N VAL A 215 -7.73 -7.25 -8.62
CA VAL A 215 -7.64 -5.95 -9.30
C VAL A 215 -7.72 -4.87 -8.24
N LYS A 216 -6.58 -4.23 -7.97
CA LYS A 216 -6.43 -3.17 -6.97
C LYS A 216 -6.20 -1.84 -7.67
N ILE A 217 -7.10 -0.89 -7.47
CA ILE A 217 -7.00 0.46 -8.03
C ILE A 217 -6.71 1.43 -6.90
N LEU A 218 -5.57 2.11 -7.01
CA LEU A 218 -5.13 3.13 -6.06
C LEU A 218 -5.53 4.53 -6.53
N GLU A 219 -5.58 5.46 -5.58
CA GLU A 219 -5.93 6.86 -5.83
C GLU A 219 -4.97 7.50 -6.84
N GLY A 220 -5.52 7.97 -7.96
CA GLY A 220 -4.76 8.64 -9.03
C GLY A 220 -4.38 7.72 -10.21
N GLN A 221 -4.68 6.43 -10.15
CA GLN A 221 -4.52 5.52 -11.29
C GLN A 221 -5.71 5.61 -12.25
N GLU A 222 -5.46 5.40 -13.55
CA GLU A 222 -6.52 5.22 -14.54
C GLU A 222 -7.04 3.77 -14.46
N PRO A 223 -8.31 3.53 -14.06
CA PRO A 223 -8.80 2.18 -13.80
C PRO A 223 -8.68 1.24 -15.01
N VAL A 224 -8.87 1.77 -16.22
CA VAL A 224 -8.80 1.00 -17.46
C VAL A 224 -7.40 0.46 -17.74
N ASP A 225 -6.34 1.18 -17.34
CA ASP A 225 -4.97 0.68 -17.45
C ASP A 225 -4.68 -0.44 -16.47
N VAL A 226 -5.18 -0.30 -15.24
CA VAL A 226 -5.01 -1.31 -14.19
C VAL A 226 -5.70 -2.62 -14.60
N VAL A 227 -6.91 -2.53 -15.14
CA VAL A 227 -7.64 -3.68 -15.68
C VAL A 227 -6.87 -4.31 -16.84
N TYR A 228 -6.37 -3.49 -17.78
CA TYR A 228 -5.56 -3.99 -18.90
C TYR A 228 -4.29 -4.69 -18.41
N ALA A 229 -3.56 -4.11 -17.46
CA ALA A 229 -2.34 -4.70 -16.89
C ALA A 229 -2.64 -6.03 -16.19
N PHE A 230 -3.76 -6.13 -15.48
CA PHE A 230 -4.22 -7.38 -14.88
C PHE A 230 -4.50 -8.44 -15.97
N MET A 231 -5.27 -8.07 -17.01
CA MET A 231 -5.57 -8.99 -18.11
C MET A 231 -4.32 -9.44 -18.88
N GLU A 232 -3.32 -8.55 -19.05
CA GLU A 232 -2.04 -8.86 -19.69
C GLU A 232 -1.22 -9.84 -18.86
N LYS A 233 -1.17 -9.63 -17.54
CA LYS A 233 -0.46 -10.52 -16.62
C LYS A 233 -1.05 -11.94 -16.59
N HIS A 234 -2.36 -12.08 -16.79
CA HIS A 234 -3.08 -13.35 -16.70
C HIS A 234 -3.53 -13.92 -18.06
N ASP A 235 -3.09 -13.33 -19.18
CA ASP A 235 -3.44 -13.74 -20.56
C ASP A 235 -4.95 -13.88 -20.85
N LEU A 236 -5.77 -12.99 -20.26
CA LEU A 236 -7.24 -13.05 -20.29
C LEU A 236 -7.90 -12.37 -21.51
N PHE A 237 -7.14 -12.07 -22.58
CA PHE A 237 -7.70 -11.35 -23.73
C PHE A 237 -8.59 -12.21 -24.64
N GLN A 238 -8.41 -13.54 -24.60
CA GLN A 238 -9.22 -14.50 -25.36
C GLN A 238 -10.35 -15.11 -24.51
N THR A 239 -10.48 -14.74 -23.24
CA THR A 239 -11.48 -15.29 -22.31
C THR A 239 -12.76 -14.43 -22.26
N ALA A 240 -13.32 -14.09 -23.41
CA ALA A 240 -14.63 -13.42 -23.43
C ALA A 240 -15.67 -14.34 -22.75
N PRO A 241 -16.54 -13.83 -21.85
CA PRO A 241 -16.84 -12.41 -21.60
C PRO A 241 -16.11 -11.75 -20.41
N LEU A 242 -15.12 -12.40 -19.79
CA LEU A 242 -14.46 -11.90 -18.56
C LEU A 242 -13.81 -10.52 -18.73
N ASN A 243 -13.28 -10.24 -19.92
CA ASN A 243 -12.64 -8.98 -20.26
C ASN A 243 -13.60 -7.79 -20.25
N THR A 244 -14.76 -7.93 -20.90
CA THR A 244 -15.78 -6.87 -20.98
C THR A 244 -16.43 -6.66 -19.63
N THR A 245 -16.74 -7.75 -18.92
CA THR A 245 -17.39 -7.66 -17.61
C THR A 245 -16.49 -7.01 -16.57
N LEU A 246 -15.19 -7.31 -16.53
CA LEU A 246 -14.28 -6.71 -15.55
C LEU A 246 -14.14 -5.19 -15.75
N LEU A 247 -14.03 -4.74 -17.01
CA LEU A 247 -13.96 -3.31 -17.33
C LEU A 247 -15.28 -2.60 -16.97
N GLU A 248 -16.42 -3.21 -17.29
CA GLU A 248 -17.75 -2.68 -16.94
C GLU A 248 -17.96 -2.59 -15.43
N VAL A 249 -17.59 -3.63 -14.68
CA VAL A 249 -17.70 -3.65 -13.20
C VAL A 249 -16.85 -2.55 -12.58
N VAL A 250 -15.63 -2.36 -13.09
CA VAL A 250 -14.72 -1.31 -12.60
C VAL A 250 -15.24 0.08 -12.94
N CYS A 251 -15.59 0.35 -14.21
CA CYS A 251 -15.99 1.69 -14.63
C CYS A 251 -17.42 2.09 -14.24
N ASN A 252 -18.29 1.13 -13.90
CA ASN A 252 -19.61 1.43 -13.31
C ASN A 252 -19.57 1.57 -11.78
N SER A 253 -18.43 1.33 -11.14
CA SER A 253 -18.27 1.53 -9.71
C SER A 253 -18.32 3.01 -9.36
N THR A 254 -18.97 3.35 -8.24
CA THR A 254 -18.99 4.73 -7.72
C THR A 254 -17.69 5.12 -7.00
N ARG A 255 -16.75 4.17 -6.83
CA ARG A 255 -15.49 4.38 -6.10
C ARG A 255 -14.36 4.92 -6.97
N VAL A 256 -14.45 4.81 -8.30
CA VAL A 256 -13.38 5.18 -9.24
C VAL A 256 -13.96 5.93 -10.44
N GLU A 257 -13.14 6.75 -11.10
CA GLU A 257 -13.52 7.46 -12.32
C GLU A 257 -12.65 6.98 -13.48
N CYS A 258 -13.29 6.46 -14.54
CA CYS A 258 -12.61 6.10 -15.79
C CYS A 258 -12.58 7.33 -16.70
N ASN A 259 -11.41 7.96 -16.88
CA ASN A 259 -11.29 9.14 -17.74
C ASN A 259 -11.27 8.77 -19.23
N ARG A 260 -11.01 7.49 -19.54
CA ARG A 260 -10.97 6.98 -20.91
C ARG A 260 -11.37 5.53 -20.99
N MET A 261 -11.86 5.13 -22.17
CA MET A 261 -12.25 3.74 -22.45
C MET A 261 -11.14 2.92 -23.11
N GLN A 262 -10.17 3.58 -23.74
CA GLN A 262 -9.04 2.89 -24.35
C GLN A 262 -7.89 2.79 -23.34
N PRO A 263 -7.38 1.59 -23.02
CA PRO A 263 -6.23 1.43 -22.13
C PRO A 263 -4.94 1.90 -22.79
N ARG A 264 -3.98 2.25 -21.93
CA ARG A 264 -2.59 2.52 -22.28
C ARG A 264 -1.74 1.63 -21.41
N ARG A 265 -0.59 1.25 -21.96
CA ARG A 265 0.28 0.29 -21.30
C ARG A 265 1.17 0.99 -20.27
N THR A 266 1.18 0.49 -19.04
CA THR A 266 2.22 0.79 -18.06
C THR A 266 3.52 0.15 -18.51
N LEU A 267 4.54 0.95 -18.79
CA LEU A 267 5.83 0.46 -19.28
C LEU A 267 6.70 -0.05 -18.13
N PHE A 268 6.73 0.71 -17.03
CA PHE A 268 7.43 0.37 -15.79
C PHE A 268 6.84 1.19 -14.63
N SER A 269 7.20 0.81 -13.41
CA SER A 269 6.91 1.57 -12.20
C SER A 269 8.20 1.90 -11.45
N VAL A 270 8.19 3.02 -10.75
CA VAL A 270 9.28 3.49 -9.89
C VAL A 270 8.73 3.63 -8.48
N GLN A 271 9.43 3.04 -7.51
CA GLN A 271 9.12 3.23 -6.09
C GLN A 271 9.91 4.43 -5.57
N ALA A 272 9.24 5.33 -4.86
CA ALA A 272 9.87 6.48 -4.23
C ALA A 272 9.40 6.58 -2.77
N THR A 273 10.33 6.73 -1.84
CA THR A 273 9.99 6.87 -0.42
C THR A 273 10.12 8.32 0.01
N TYR A 274 9.08 8.87 0.63
CA TYR A 274 9.06 10.23 1.17
C TYR A 274 8.32 10.26 2.51
N ALA A 275 8.90 10.94 3.51
CA ALA A 275 8.33 11.05 4.86
C ALA A 275 7.93 9.70 5.50
N GLY A 276 8.70 8.64 5.22
CA GLY A 276 8.44 7.28 5.73
C GLY A 276 7.43 6.46 4.91
N LEU A 277 6.85 7.03 3.86
CA LEU A 277 5.82 6.39 3.04
C LEU A 277 6.35 6.01 1.66
N SER A 278 5.97 4.82 1.17
CA SER A 278 6.28 4.39 -0.20
C SER A 278 5.20 4.84 -1.17
N HIS A 279 5.63 5.52 -2.23
CA HIS A 279 4.83 5.96 -3.36
C HIS A 279 5.17 5.13 -4.59
N THR A 280 4.16 4.77 -5.37
CA THR A 280 4.35 4.11 -6.67
C THR A 280 4.07 5.08 -7.80
N LEU A 281 5.09 5.37 -8.61
CA LEU A 281 4.97 6.16 -9.84
C LEU A 281 4.95 5.23 -11.06
N GLU A 282 3.85 5.21 -11.79
CA GLU A 282 3.72 4.42 -13.01
C GLU A 282 4.01 5.26 -14.26
N TYR A 283 4.94 4.81 -15.09
CA TYR A 283 5.12 5.37 -16.43
C TYR A 283 4.15 4.70 -17.40
N VAL A 284 2.96 5.28 -17.51
CA VAL A 284 2.00 4.92 -18.55
C VAL A 284 2.38 5.61 -19.85
N ARG A 285 2.42 4.84 -20.96
CA ARG A 285 2.74 5.39 -22.28
C ARG A 285 1.84 6.61 -22.60
N PRO A 286 2.40 7.76 -22.97
CA PRO A 286 1.60 8.91 -23.38
C PRO A 286 1.09 8.76 -24.82
N GLU A 287 0.16 9.64 -25.23
CA GLU A 287 -0.22 9.76 -26.65
C GLU A 287 0.92 10.31 -27.51
N SER A 288 1.71 11.22 -26.94
CA SER A 288 2.90 11.79 -27.56
C SER A 288 4.00 11.90 -26.51
N ASP A 289 5.22 11.52 -26.88
CA ASP A 289 6.41 11.67 -26.03
C ASP A 289 6.75 13.16 -25.78
N TRP A 290 6.31 14.05 -26.67
CA TRP A 290 6.60 15.49 -26.62
C TRP A 290 5.32 16.32 -26.63
N THR A 291 5.23 17.27 -25.71
CA THR A 291 4.21 18.32 -25.71
C THR A 291 4.88 19.63 -26.11
N CYS A 292 4.39 20.27 -27.16
CA CYS A 292 5.07 21.41 -27.76
C CYS A 292 4.15 22.62 -27.88
N GLU A 293 4.50 23.72 -27.21
CA GLU A 293 3.74 24.97 -27.18
C GLU A 293 4.41 26.04 -28.04
N LYS A 294 3.62 26.86 -28.74
CA LYS A 294 4.14 27.98 -29.54
C LYS A 294 4.41 29.17 -28.65
N GLU A 295 5.60 29.75 -28.77
CA GLU A 295 5.94 30.94 -27.99
C GLU A 295 5.40 32.24 -28.63
N PRO A 296 5.02 33.26 -27.83
CA PRO A 296 4.43 34.50 -28.33
C PRO A 296 5.30 35.27 -29.33
N HIS A 297 6.62 35.12 -29.25
CA HIS A 297 7.60 35.84 -30.08
C HIS A 297 8.18 35.00 -31.24
N GLY A 298 7.54 33.86 -31.54
CA GLY A 298 8.02 32.91 -32.55
C GLY A 298 8.96 31.86 -31.95
N GLY A 299 8.78 30.61 -32.36
CA GLY A 299 9.45 29.45 -31.77
C GLY A 299 8.46 28.44 -31.20
N GLN A 300 8.96 27.26 -30.85
CA GLN A 300 8.18 26.20 -30.23
C GLN A 300 8.98 25.60 -29.07
N ARG A 301 8.42 25.61 -27.87
CA ARG A 301 8.99 24.97 -26.69
C ARG A 301 8.40 23.58 -26.56
N CYS A 302 9.23 22.56 -26.70
CA CYS A 302 8.84 21.16 -26.51
C CYS A 302 9.36 20.64 -25.17
N ILE A 303 8.49 19.99 -24.41
CA ILE A 303 8.81 19.34 -23.14
C ILE A 303 8.52 17.85 -23.29
N HIS A 304 9.46 17.00 -22.86
CA HIS A 304 9.26 15.56 -22.90
C HIS A 304 8.30 15.11 -21.80
N TYR A 305 7.49 14.09 -22.06
CA TYR A 305 6.47 13.61 -21.13
C TYR A 305 7.03 13.18 -19.76
N VAL A 306 8.25 12.63 -19.72
CA VAL A 306 8.95 12.30 -18.45
C VAL A 306 9.13 13.51 -17.53
N GLU A 307 9.34 14.71 -18.09
CA GLU A 307 9.48 15.96 -17.31
C GLU A 307 8.13 16.39 -16.76
N ILE A 308 7.07 16.29 -17.57
CA ILE A 308 5.70 16.56 -17.14
C ILE A 308 5.29 15.61 -16.02
N LEU A 309 5.60 14.32 -16.18
CA LEU A 309 5.26 13.29 -15.20
C LEU A 309 6.01 13.50 -13.88
N ALA A 310 7.32 13.78 -13.94
CA ALA A 310 8.12 14.10 -12.75
C ALA A 310 7.57 15.31 -12.00
N HIS A 311 7.26 16.39 -12.73
CA HIS A 311 6.67 17.59 -12.15
C HIS A 311 5.33 17.31 -11.46
N LYS A 312 4.38 16.67 -12.16
CA LYS A 312 3.06 16.32 -11.61
C LYS A 312 3.15 15.43 -10.37
N PHE A 313 4.05 14.45 -10.41
CA PHE A 313 4.27 13.55 -9.28
C PHE A 313 4.79 14.33 -8.06
N CYS A 314 5.80 15.18 -8.24
CA CYS A 314 6.38 15.97 -7.16
C CYS A 314 5.40 17.01 -6.61
N GLU A 315 4.64 17.71 -7.47
CA GLU A 315 3.61 18.65 -7.04
C GLU A 315 2.52 17.96 -6.22
N ARG A 316 2.16 16.73 -6.59
CA ARG A 316 1.10 15.97 -5.92
C ARG A 316 1.56 15.33 -4.61
N HIS A 317 2.77 14.77 -4.55
CA HIS A 317 3.19 13.87 -3.46
C HIS A 317 4.33 14.42 -2.59
N MET A 318 5.19 15.29 -3.13
CA MET A 318 6.43 15.71 -2.48
C MET A 318 6.64 17.23 -2.61
N TYR A 319 5.56 17.99 -2.40
CA TYR A 319 5.47 19.44 -2.69
C TYR A 319 6.41 20.32 -1.86
N GLU A 320 6.92 19.82 -0.73
CA GLU A 320 7.89 20.56 0.10
C GLU A 320 9.35 20.26 -0.29
N TRP A 321 9.59 19.22 -1.09
CA TRP A 321 10.93 18.80 -1.45
C TRP A 321 11.40 19.43 -2.76
N ALA A 322 12.16 20.52 -2.64
CA ALA A 322 12.70 21.25 -3.81
C ALA A 322 13.58 20.39 -4.75
N GLY A 323 14.17 19.30 -4.26
CA GLY A 323 14.98 18.38 -5.06
C GLY A 323 14.20 17.26 -5.76
N CYS A 324 12.88 17.17 -5.54
CA CYS A 324 12.07 16.06 -6.01
C CYS A 324 12.12 15.91 -7.53
N GLU A 325 11.82 16.98 -8.27
CA GLU A 325 11.67 16.90 -9.72
C GLU A 325 12.94 16.39 -10.40
N ALA A 326 14.10 16.91 -10.01
CA ALA A 326 15.38 16.48 -10.56
C ALA A 326 15.65 14.99 -10.31
N ARG A 327 15.36 14.49 -9.10
CA ARG A 327 15.58 13.08 -8.72
C ARG A 327 14.62 12.13 -9.41
N ILE A 328 13.33 12.47 -9.43
CA ILE A 328 12.32 11.66 -10.10
C ILE A 328 12.55 11.65 -11.61
N LEU A 329 12.91 12.80 -12.20
CA LEU A 329 13.23 12.89 -13.62
C LEU A 329 14.43 12.01 -14.00
N GLU A 330 15.50 12.03 -13.21
CA GLU A 330 16.67 11.16 -13.40
C GLU A 330 16.28 9.68 -13.33
N ALA A 331 15.51 9.29 -12.31
CA ALA A 331 15.03 7.92 -12.16
C ALA A 331 14.15 7.46 -13.34
N LEU A 332 13.20 8.30 -13.77
CA LEU A 332 12.33 8.00 -14.91
C LEU A 332 13.10 7.85 -16.22
N ARG A 333 14.08 8.73 -16.49
CA ARG A 333 14.90 8.65 -17.71
C ARG A 333 15.71 7.37 -17.75
N ASN A 334 16.36 7.01 -16.64
CA ASN A 334 17.16 5.78 -16.55
C ASN A 334 16.29 4.53 -16.74
N GLN A 335 15.10 4.50 -16.12
CA GLN A 335 14.19 3.37 -16.26
C GLN A 335 13.59 3.28 -17.67
N LEU A 336 13.29 4.42 -18.31
CA LEU A 336 12.79 4.45 -19.68
C LEU A 336 13.84 3.91 -20.66
N GLU A 337 15.11 4.29 -20.51
CA GLU A 337 16.20 3.76 -21.33
C GLU A 337 16.34 2.23 -21.18
N MET A 338 16.34 1.74 -19.92
CA MET A 338 16.40 0.31 -19.63
C MET A 338 15.20 -0.45 -20.21
N TYR A 339 14.00 0.14 -20.09
CA TYR A 339 12.78 -0.40 -20.69
C TYR A 339 12.91 -0.48 -22.21
N GLU A 340 13.35 0.58 -22.89
CA GLU A 340 13.48 0.60 -24.35
C GLU A 340 14.45 -0.47 -24.85
N ILE A 341 15.62 -0.62 -24.20
CA ILE A 341 16.60 -1.67 -24.53
C ILE A 341 15.98 -3.06 -24.38
N GLY A 342 15.27 -3.30 -23.27
CA GLY A 342 14.58 -4.56 -23.01
C GLY A 342 13.47 -4.85 -24.02
N MET A 343 12.65 -3.84 -24.33
CA MET A 343 11.51 -3.92 -25.23
C MET A 343 11.91 -4.35 -26.65
N TRP A 344 13.00 -3.78 -27.19
CA TRP A 344 13.47 -4.14 -28.54
C TRP A 344 14.00 -5.58 -28.62
N ARG A 345 14.51 -6.12 -27.51
CA ARG A 345 14.96 -7.52 -27.40
C ARG A 345 13.82 -8.48 -27.11
N ALA A 346 12.75 -8.01 -26.48
CA ALA A 346 11.60 -8.81 -26.10
C ALA A 346 10.80 -9.31 -27.32
N LYS A 347 10.04 -10.38 -27.13
CA LYS A 347 9.19 -10.96 -28.18
C LYS A 347 7.88 -10.20 -28.39
N ASP A 348 7.52 -9.31 -27.48
CA ASP A 348 6.25 -8.59 -27.51
C ASP A 348 6.15 -7.66 -28.72
N MET A 349 5.27 -7.98 -29.66
CA MET A 349 5.05 -7.21 -30.89
C MET A 349 4.21 -5.95 -30.66
N TYR A 350 3.26 -5.99 -29.70
CA TYR A 350 2.46 -4.80 -29.36
C TYR A 350 3.33 -3.75 -28.68
N ALA A 351 4.26 -4.17 -27.81
CA ALA A 351 5.23 -3.28 -27.17
C ALA A 351 6.02 -2.46 -28.20
N LYS A 352 6.53 -3.13 -29.24
CA LYS A 352 7.32 -2.54 -30.34
C LYS A 352 6.55 -1.50 -31.14
N LEU A 353 5.26 -1.75 -31.39
CA LEU A 353 4.41 -0.80 -32.10
C LEU A 353 3.83 0.29 -31.21
N GLY A 354 4.08 0.29 -29.91
CA GLY A 354 3.50 1.30 -29.05
C GLY A 354 2.06 0.99 -28.60
N LEU A 355 1.56 -0.23 -28.80
CA LEU A 355 0.13 -0.55 -28.73
C LEU A 355 -0.23 -1.51 -27.58
N VAL A 356 -1.54 -1.61 -27.34
CA VAL A 356 -2.20 -2.60 -26.47
C VAL A 356 -2.77 -3.75 -27.30
N LYS A 357 -3.00 -4.93 -26.71
CA LYS A 357 -3.55 -6.11 -27.41
C LYS A 357 -4.91 -5.85 -28.10
N THR A 358 -5.69 -4.92 -27.56
CA THR A 358 -7.00 -4.51 -28.10
C THR A 358 -6.93 -3.52 -29.26
N ALA A 359 -5.73 -3.15 -29.74
CA ALA A 359 -5.58 -2.18 -30.81
C ALA A 359 -6.24 -2.63 -32.14
N SER A 360 -6.88 -1.67 -32.81
CA SER A 360 -7.52 -1.87 -34.11
C SER A 360 -6.50 -1.95 -35.24
N ARG A 361 -6.95 -2.42 -36.42
CA ARG A 361 -6.11 -2.49 -37.62
C ARG A 361 -5.57 -1.12 -38.02
N GLU A 362 -6.41 -0.09 -37.95
CA GLU A 362 -6.08 1.29 -38.28
C GLU A 362 -5.03 1.85 -37.31
N GLN A 363 -5.14 1.52 -36.02
CA GLN A 363 -4.15 1.91 -35.01
C GLN A 363 -2.80 1.24 -35.26
N ILE A 364 -2.80 -0.04 -35.67
CA ILE A 364 -1.59 -0.78 -36.06
C ILE A 364 -0.93 -0.13 -37.28
N ASP A 365 -1.72 0.23 -38.31
CA ASP A 365 -1.22 0.92 -39.50
C ASP A 365 -0.64 2.29 -39.18
N ALA A 366 -1.37 3.10 -38.40
CA ALA A 366 -0.94 4.43 -38.01
C ALA A 366 0.36 4.41 -37.19
N ALA A 367 0.46 3.50 -36.22
CA ALA A 367 1.65 3.34 -35.39
C ALA A 367 2.86 2.91 -36.22
N TYR A 368 2.72 1.88 -37.05
CA TYR A 368 3.79 1.41 -37.92
C TYR A 368 4.30 2.51 -38.87
N ASN A 369 3.39 3.18 -39.57
CA ASN A 369 3.73 4.26 -40.52
C ASN A 369 4.43 5.45 -39.86
N THR A 370 4.17 5.68 -38.58
CA THR A 370 4.86 6.71 -37.79
C THR A 370 6.25 6.24 -37.37
N LEU A 371 6.36 5.02 -36.83
CA LEU A 371 7.60 4.48 -36.29
C LEU A 371 8.66 4.22 -37.35
N VAL A 372 8.29 3.75 -38.55
CA VAL A 372 9.26 3.51 -39.64
C VAL A 372 9.88 4.79 -40.20
N LYS A 373 9.23 5.95 -40.03
CA LYS A 373 9.83 7.24 -40.39
C LYS A 373 10.94 7.62 -39.42
N ARG A 374 10.81 7.22 -38.14
CA ARG A 374 11.80 7.45 -37.08
C ARG A 374 12.93 6.42 -37.10
N PHE A 375 12.57 5.15 -37.19
CA PHE A 375 13.49 4.00 -37.20
C PHE A 375 13.46 3.36 -38.59
N ASN A 376 14.27 3.89 -39.50
CA ASN A 376 14.34 3.41 -40.87
C ASN A 376 15.56 2.49 -41.05
N ASN A 377 15.66 1.86 -42.23
CA ASN A 377 16.74 0.92 -42.54
C ASN A 377 18.15 1.56 -42.51
N GLU A 378 18.24 2.87 -42.73
CA GLU A 378 19.51 3.59 -42.76
C GLU A 378 19.98 3.99 -41.36
N THR A 379 19.04 4.44 -40.50
CA THR A 379 19.37 4.93 -39.16
C THR A 379 19.44 3.79 -38.14
N GLU A 380 18.46 2.89 -38.15
CA GLU A 380 18.29 1.86 -37.13
C GLU A 380 17.76 0.54 -37.74
N PRO A 381 18.57 -0.17 -38.55
CA PRO A 381 18.12 -1.35 -39.32
C PRO A 381 17.53 -2.46 -38.44
N TYR A 382 18.14 -2.71 -37.27
CA TYR A 382 17.64 -3.70 -36.32
C TYR A 382 16.22 -3.40 -35.84
N LYS A 383 15.94 -2.14 -35.46
CA LYS A 383 14.61 -1.73 -35.02
C LYS A 383 13.61 -1.75 -36.18
N TYR A 384 14.05 -1.33 -37.37
CA TYR A 384 13.23 -1.34 -38.58
C TYR A 384 12.75 -2.76 -38.93
N ASP A 385 13.65 -3.75 -38.91
CA ASP A 385 13.29 -5.16 -39.15
C ASP A 385 12.28 -5.68 -38.11
N LYS A 386 12.49 -5.32 -36.83
CA LYS A 386 11.57 -5.68 -35.75
C LYS A 386 10.19 -5.03 -35.88
N LEU A 387 10.12 -3.79 -36.36
CA LEU A 387 8.85 -3.13 -36.68
C LEU A 387 8.13 -3.80 -37.84
N LYS A 388 8.85 -4.19 -38.90
CA LYS A 388 8.27 -4.94 -40.02
C LYS A 388 7.73 -6.29 -39.59
N GLU A 389 8.48 -7.02 -38.75
CA GLU A 389 8.05 -8.28 -38.17
C GLU A 389 6.77 -8.11 -37.35
N ALA A 390 6.76 -7.13 -36.43
CA ALA A 390 5.59 -6.83 -35.60
C ALA A 390 4.37 -6.43 -36.46
N TYR A 391 4.57 -5.57 -37.45
CA TYR A 391 3.51 -5.17 -38.36
C TYR A 391 2.96 -6.36 -39.15
N ARG A 392 3.82 -7.18 -39.77
CA ARG A 392 3.38 -8.37 -40.54
C ARG A 392 2.48 -9.30 -39.72
N VAL A 393 2.84 -9.56 -38.47
CA VAL A 393 2.09 -10.46 -37.58
C VAL A 393 0.78 -9.81 -37.10
N LEU A 394 0.83 -8.55 -36.66
CA LEU A 394 -0.34 -7.90 -36.04
C LEU A 394 -1.35 -7.36 -37.07
N SER A 395 -0.90 -7.10 -38.31
CA SER A 395 -1.74 -6.63 -39.41
C SER A 395 -2.64 -7.71 -40.00
N ASP A 396 -2.16 -8.95 -40.03
CA ASP A 396 -2.90 -10.08 -40.56
C ASP A 396 -3.84 -10.63 -39.47
N PRO A 397 -5.17 -10.65 -39.67
CA PRO A 397 -6.10 -11.09 -38.63
C PRO A 397 -5.86 -12.51 -38.13
N GLU A 398 -5.40 -13.41 -39.00
CA GLU A 398 -5.15 -14.80 -38.66
C GLU A 398 -3.83 -14.94 -37.90
N GLU A 399 -2.74 -14.33 -38.36
CA GLU A 399 -1.46 -14.30 -37.61
C GLU A 399 -1.65 -13.67 -36.23
N LYS A 400 -2.39 -12.56 -36.15
CA LYS A 400 -2.72 -11.87 -34.89
C LYS A 400 -3.46 -12.81 -33.93
N TYR A 401 -4.45 -13.55 -34.42
CA TYR A 401 -5.20 -14.51 -33.60
C TYR A 401 -4.29 -15.54 -32.94
N TYR A 402 -3.41 -16.20 -33.71
CA TYR A 402 -2.48 -17.20 -33.15
C TYR A 402 -1.43 -16.58 -32.24
N TYR A 403 -1.01 -15.34 -32.52
CA TYR A 403 -0.11 -14.60 -31.64
C TYR A 403 -0.74 -14.31 -30.28
N ASP A 404 -2.03 -13.96 -30.26
CA ASP A 404 -2.80 -13.60 -29.06
C ASP A 404 -3.26 -14.82 -28.24
N LEU A 405 -3.14 -16.05 -28.77
CA LEU A 405 -3.49 -17.25 -28.01
C LEU A 405 -2.65 -17.35 -26.72
N PRO A 406 -3.30 -17.71 -25.59
CA PRO A 406 -2.58 -17.97 -24.35
C PRO A 406 -1.63 -19.14 -24.58
N CYS A 407 -0.43 -19.05 -24.00
CA CYS A 407 0.48 -20.18 -24.11
C CYS A 407 0.25 -21.20 -23.02
N VAL A 408 0.34 -22.48 -23.41
CA VAL A 408 0.21 -23.59 -22.49
C VAL A 408 1.57 -23.78 -21.82
N LYS A 409 1.62 -23.53 -20.50
CA LYS A 409 2.83 -23.78 -19.72
C LYS A 409 3.06 -25.28 -19.58
N LEU A 410 4.17 -25.74 -20.13
CA LEU A 410 4.63 -27.13 -20.04
C LEU A 410 5.92 -27.17 -19.24
N PHE A 411 5.98 -28.10 -18.28
CA PHE A 411 7.13 -28.30 -17.41
C PHE A 411 7.58 -27.03 -16.62
N GLY A 412 6.67 -26.08 -16.39
CA GLY A 412 6.92 -24.87 -15.59
C GLY A 412 7.84 -23.82 -16.22
N CYS A 413 8.42 -24.07 -17.41
CA CYS A 413 9.37 -23.15 -18.06
C CYS A 413 9.27 -23.09 -19.60
N LEU A 414 8.37 -23.87 -20.21
CA LEU A 414 8.14 -23.85 -21.66
C LEU A 414 6.74 -23.33 -21.97
N CYS A 415 6.68 -22.33 -22.83
CA CYS A 415 5.48 -21.72 -23.37
C CYS A 415 5.17 -22.40 -24.73
N GLY A 416 4.15 -23.27 -24.74
CA GLY A 416 3.65 -23.94 -25.94
C GLY A 416 2.57 -23.11 -26.62
N LYS A 417 2.83 -22.59 -27.82
CA LYS A 417 1.85 -21.87 -28.63
C LYS A 417 1.44 -22.68 -29.85
N ARG A 418 0.13 -22.74 -30.09
CA ARG A 418 -0.45 -23.33 -31.30
C ARG A 418 -0.10 -22.47 -32.51
N GLN A 419 0.18 -23.15 -33.61
CA GLN A 419 0.50 -22.55 -34.91
C GLN A 419 -0.61 -22.83 -35.93
N LYS A 420 -0.59 -22.09 -37.04
CA LYS A 420 -1.54 -22.23 -38.14
C LYS A 420 -1.57 -23.64 -38.75
N ASP A 421 -0.42 -24.31 -38.77
CA ASP A 421 -0.25 -25.65 -39.33
C ASP A 421 -0.74 -26.78 -38.40
N GLY A 422 -1.34 -26.43 -37.25
CA GLY A 422 -1.75 -27.37 -36.21
C GLY A 422 -0.60 -27.84 -35.31
N GLY A 423 0.63 -27.36 -35.55
CA GLY A 423 1.78 -27.61 -34.70
C GLY A 423 1.74 -26.83 -33.39
N ILE A 424 2.61 -27.22 -32.46
CA ILE A 424 2.86 -26.47 -31.22
C ILE A 424 4.34 -26.09 -31.19
N THR A 425 4.64 -24.80 -31.19
CA THR A 425 5.99 -24.31 -30.95
C THR A 425 6.22 -24.14 -29.46
N PHE A 426 7.29 -24.73 -28.95
CA PHE A 426 7.76 -24.52 -27.59
C PHE A 426 8.84 -23.46 -27.58
N THR A 427 8.66 -22.43 -26.77
CA THR A 427 9.72 -21.48 -26.46
C THR A 427 9.96 -21.44 -24.96
N PRO A 428 11.21 -21.19 -24.50
CA PRO A 428 11.44 -20.81 -23.11
C PRO A 428 10.53 -19.64 -22.74
N ASP A 429 9.83 -19.79 -21.61
CA ASP A 429 8.97 -18.76 -21.00
C ASP A 429 9.82 -17.57 -20.53
#